data_AF-A0A929E4D2-F1
#
_entry.id   AF-A0A929E4D2-F1
#
_cell.length_a   1.000
_cell.length_b   1.000
_cell.length_c   1.000
_cell.angle_alpha   90.00
_cell.angle_beta   90.00
_cell.angle_gamma   90.00
#
_symmetry.space_group_name_H-M   'P 1'
#
loop_
_entity.id
_entity.type
_entity.pdbx_description
1 polymer ?
#
loop_
_entity_poly.entity_id
_entity_poly.type
_entity_poly.pdbx_seq_one_letter_code
_entity_poly.pdbx_strand_id
1 'polypeptide(L)'
;ALVIEPHNEQARHGAERAHNLEQVLALYREGLELEHRDSLAAARQVLQEATVIDSQFNPAREALARVENQIQELAFQEVMSRTLAALNKYDTEAARKSLAEAARLRPADASVRDAGQRLAAMEKAQQLSQLQDKAERLAAEERWTETLQIYDKALAIDPHFGFAETGRKIARQRFELDRQVQEIISRPDRLQESGPMQEAEMTLARLQSIEDPGPRLQTQINELSRLISTASKPAEVILRSDNETSVVIYRVGTIGQFLEKKVSLLPGTYTVVGSRPGFRDVRKTLKVQAGNNPITIDIRCEEPI
;
A
#
# COMPACT_ATOMS: atom_id res chain seq x y z
N ALA A 1 16.71 28.54 -77.85
CA ALA A 1 17.61 27.84 -76.91
C ALA A 1 17.92 26.41 -77.39
N LEU A 2 16.95 25.48 -77.44
CA LEU A 2 17.16 24.10 -77.94
C LEU A 2 17.53 23.97 -79.43
N VAL A 3 17.21 25.00 -80.23
CA VAL A 3 17.61 25.10 -81.65
C VAL A 3 19.09 25.49 -81.82
N ILE A 4 19.75 25.97 -80.75
CA ILE A 4 21.12 26.51 -80.77
C ILE A 4 22.08 25.58 -80.01
N GLU A 5 21.65 25.00 -78.87
CA GLU A 5 22.41 23.99 -78.10
C GLU A 5 21.50 22.81 -77.71
N PRO A 6 21.50 21.71 -78.50
CA PRO A 6 20.57 20.59 -78.31
C PRO A 6 20.76 19.81 -77.00
N HIS A 7 21.92 19.92 -76.37
CA HIS A 7 22.32 19.21 -75.13
C HIS A 7 22.28 20.10 -73.89
N ASN A 8 21.70 21.30 -74.00
CA ASN A 8 21.55 22.19 -72.85
C ASN A 8 20.42 21.68 -71.94
N GLU A 9 20.80 21.02 -70.84
CA GLU A 9 19.88 20.42 -69.86
C GLU A 9 18.87 21.43 -69.28
N GLN A 10 19.28 22.69 -69.06
CA GLN A 10 18.35 23.74 -68.60
C GLN A 10 17.31 24.09 -69.67
N ALA A 11 17.69 24.12 -70.94
CA ALA A 11 16.77 24.41 -72.04
C ALA A 11 15.79 23.25 -72.29
N ARG A 12 16.23 21.99 -72.09
CA ARG A 12 15.35 20.80 -72.15
C ARG A 12 14.35 20.81 -71.00
N HIS A 13 14.84 21.01 -69.79
CA HIS A 13 14.01 21.12 -68.59
C HIS A 13 13.03 22.29 -68.65
N GLY A 14 13.43 23.43 -69.23
CA GLY A 14 12.53 24.57 -69.45
C GLY A 14 11.43 24.29 -70.48
N ALA A 15 11.74 23.52 -71.53
CA ALA A 15 10.78 23.14 -72.57
C ALA A 15 9.75 22.11 -72.09
N GLU A 16 10.17 21.10 -71.32
CA GLU A 16 9.26 20.14 -70.69
C GLU A 16 8.30 20.82 -69.71
N ARG A 17 8.81 21.77 -68.92
CA ARG A 17 7.97 22.58 -68.03
C ARG A 17 6.98 23.45 -68.78
N ALA A 18 7.39 24.07 -69.88
CA ALA A 18 6.48 24.85 -70.73
C ALA A 18 5.38 23.97 -71.35
N HIS A 19 5.70 22.72 -71.72
CA HIS A 19 4.72 21.75 -72.24
C HIS A 19 3.69 21.34 -71.18
N ASN A 20 4.13 21.13 -69.93
CA ASN A 20 3.27 20.68 -68.84
C ASN A 20 2.58 21.84 -68.09
N LEU A 21 2.93 23.10 -68.38
CA LEU A 21 2.47 24.27 -67.62
C LEU A 21 0.95 24.42 -67.60
N GLU A 22 0.27 24.16 -68.73
CA GLU A 22 -1.19 24.28 -68.81
C GLU A 22 -1.89 23.28 -67.90
N GLN A 23 -1.43 22.02 -67.90
CA GLN A 23 -1.95 20.97 -67.03
C GLN A 23 -1.71 21.30 -65.55
N VAL A 24 -0.49 21.75 -65.20
CA VAL A 24 -0.15 22.14 -63.82
C VAL A 24 -1.02 23.31 -63.35
N LEU A 25 -1.27 24.31 -64.21
CA LEU A 25 -2.15 25.45 -63.88
C LEU A 25 -3.61 25.04 -63.72
N ALA A 26 -4.09 24.09 -64.53
CA ALA A 26 -5.44 23.54 -64.40
C ALA A 26 -5.62 22.81 -63.05
N LEU A 27 -4.72 21.87 -62.74
CA LEU A 27 -4.72 21.14 -61.46
C LEU A 27 -4.55 22.10 -60.27
N TYR A 28 -3.69 23.10 -60.37
CA TYR A 28 -3.53 24.11 -59.33
C TYR A 28 -4.84 24.88 -59.05
N ARG A 29 -5.54 25.35 -60.10
CA ARG A 29 -6.84 26.04 -59.94
C ARG A 29 -7.91 25.14 -59.34
N GLU A 30 -7.99 23.89 -59.80
CA GLU A 30 -8.92 22.91 -59.24
C GLU A 30 -8.62 22.62 -57.77
N GLY A 31 -7.34 22.47 -57.41
CA GLY A 31 -6.90 22.30 -56.03
C GLY A 31 -7.32 23.47 -55.11
N LEU A 32 -7.21 24.72 -55.59
CA LEU A 32 -7.66 25.89 -54.84
C LEU A 32 -9.20 25.94 -54.69
N GLU A 33 -9.94 25.59 -55.74
CA GLU A 33 -11.42 25.50 -55.65
C GLU A 33 -11.88 24.44 -54.65
N LEU A 34 -11.20 23.28 -54.62
CA LEU A 34 -11.46 22.23 -53.64
C LEU A 34 -11.11 22.68 -52.22
N GLU A 35 -9.98 23.37 -52.04
CA GLU A 35 -9.60 23.97 -50.76
C GLU A 35 -10.67 24.98 -50.27
N HIS A 36 -11.14 25.87 -51.15
CA HIS A 36 -12.18 26.86 -50.81
C HIS A 36 -13.53 26.24 -50.43
N ARG A 37 -13.79 25.00 -50.84
CA ARG A 37 -15.00 24.23 -50.48
C ARG A 37 -14.76 23.27 -49.31
N ASP A 38 -13.67 23.47 -48.55
CA ASP A 38 -13.23 22.60 -47.44
C ASP A 38 -13.05 21.12 -47.83
N SER A 39 -12.90 20.82 -49.13
CA SER A 39 -12.68 19.47 -49.65
C SER A 39 -11.19 19.12 -49.61
N LEU A 40 -10.59 19.25 -48.42
CA LEU A 40 -9.13 19.27 -48.22
C LEU A 40 -8.43 17.99 -48.68
N ALA A 41 -9.05 16.81 -48.48
CA ALA A 41 -8.47 15.54 -48.94
C ALA A 41 -8.34 15.46 -50.47
N ALA A 42 -9.36 15.95 -51.18
CA ALA A 42 -9.35 16.04 -52.63
C ALA A 42 -8.39 17.14 -53.12
N ALA A 43 -8.40 18.32 -52.47
CA ALA A 43 -7.46 19.39 -52.76
C ALA A 43 -6.00 18.93 -52.63
N ARG A 44 -5.67 18.20 -51.55
CA ARG A 44 -4.34 17.60 -51.35
C ARG A 44 -3.96 16.69 -52.50
N GLN A 45 -4.86 15.80 -52.93
CA GLN A 45 -4.58 14.85 -54.00
C GLN A 45 -4.28 15.56 -55.33
N VAL A 46 -5.10 16.54 -55.72
CA VAL A 46 -4.94 17.30 -56.97
C VAL A 46 -3.68 18.17 -56.93
N LEU A 47 -3.41 18.85 -55.81
CA LEU A 47 -2.19 19.64 -55.64
C LEU A 47 -0.94 18.77 -55.60
N GLN A 48 -1.02 17.57 -55.03
CA GLN A 48 0.08 16.60 -55.04
C GLN A 48 0.39 16.15 -56.48
N GLU A 49 -0.62 15.86 -57.28
CA GLU A 49 -0.44 15.56 -58.72
C GLU A 49 0.24 16.72 -59.46
N ALA A 50 -0.18 17.96 -59.22
CA ALA A 50 0.46 19.14 -59.79
C ALA A 50 1.96 19.22 -59.42
N THR A 51 2.32 18.91 -58.16
CA THR A 51 3.73 18.90 -57.71
C THR A 51 4.55 17.72 -58.25
N VAL A 52 3.90 16.61 -58.61
CA VAL A 52 4.56 15.47 -59.28
C VAL A 52 4.89 15.82 -60.73
N ILE A 53 3.99 16.55 -61.41
CA ILE A 53 4.16 16.97 -62.81
C ILE A 53 5.22 18.09 -62.94
N ASP A 54 5.18 19.11 -62.06
CA ASP A 54 6.24 20.13 -61.98
C ASP A 54 6.63 20.41 -60.52
N SER A 55 7.66 19.71 -60.04
CA SER A 55 8.22 19.89 -58.70
C SER A 55 8.83 21.28 -58.43
N GLN A 56 9.06 22.08 -59.47
CA GLN A 56 9.58 23.45 -59.38
C GLN A 56 8.48 24.51 -59.40
N PHE A 57 7.21 24.14 -59.56
CA PHE A 57 6.10 25.08 -59.51
C PHE A 57 5.76 25.44 -58.05
N ASN A 58 6.38 26.50 -57.54
CA ASN A 58 6.23 26.98 -56.17
C ASN A 58 4.77 27.17 -55.71
N PRO A 59 3.85 27.76 -56.51
CA PRO A 59 2.49 27.99 -56.04
C PRO A 59 1.73 26.72 -55.66
N ALA A 60 1.90 25.61 -56.40
CA ALA A 60 1.28 24.33 -56.04
C ALA A 60 1.90 23.73 -54.78
N ARG A 61 3.22 23.86 -54.58
CA ARG A 61 3.90 23.38 -53.35
C ARG A 61 3.42 24.13 -52.12
N GLU A 62 3.29 25.46 -52.21
CA GLU A 62 2.80 26.30 -51.12
C GLU A 62 1.32 26.00 -50.80
N ALA A 63 0.49 25.80 -51.83
CA ALA A 63 -0.89 25.39 -51.64
C ALA A 63 -1.01 23.99 -51.03
N LEU A 64 -0.23 23.01 -51.51
CA LEU A 64 -0.19 21.66 -50.94
C LEU A 64 0.19 21.69 -49.46
N ALA A 65 1.28 22.39 -49.12
CA ALA A 65 1.74 22.52 -47.73
C ALA A 65 0.67 23.19 -46.84
N ARG A 66 -0.04 24.21 -47.36
CA ARG A 66 -1.14 24.86 -46.63
C ARG A 66 -2.31 23.91 -46.37
N VAL A 67 -2.76 23.17 -47.39
CA VAL A 67 -3.84 22.17 -47.26
C VAL A 67 -3.43 21.05 -46.32
N GLU A 68 -2.20 20.54 -46.42
CA GLU A 68 -1.68 19.53 -45.50
C GLU A 68 -1.64 20.01 -44.05
N ASN A 69 -1.22 21.26 -43.82
CA ASN A 69 -1.25 21.87 -42.50
C ASN A 69 -2.69 22.01 -41.95
N GLN A 70 -3.66 22.39 -42.79
CA GLN A 70 -5.08 22.46 -42.39
C GLN A 70 -5.63 21.08 -42.03
N ILE A 71 -5.32 20.04 -42.82
CA ILE A 71 -5.72 18.65 -42.51
C ILE A 71 -5.14 18.21 -41.17
N GLN A 72 -3.86 18.48 -40.93
CA GLN A 72 -3.20 18.14 -39.67
C GLN A 72 -3.78 18.91 -38.49
N GLU A 73 -4.12 20.19 -38.67
CA GLU A 73 -4.79 21.02 -37.66
C GLU A 73 -6.16 20.44 -37.29
N LEU A 74 -7.01 20.14 -38.27
CA LEU A 74 -8.34 19.57 -38.02
C LEU A 74 -8.26 18.20 -37.34
N ALA A 75 -7.37 17.34 -37.80
CA ALA A 75 -7.14 16.03 -37.18
C ALA A 75 -6.71 16.19 -35.72
N PHE A 76 -5.80 17.12 -35.43
CA PHE A 76 -5.37 17.41 -34.07
C PHE A 76 -6.52 17.96 -33.20
N GLN A 77 -7.31 18.90 -33.71
CA GLN A 77 -8.45 19.48 -32.99
C GLN A 77 -9.52 18.45 -32.66
N GLU A 78 -9.80 17.50 -33.58
CA GLU A 78 -10.74 16.42 -33.33
C GLU A 78 -10.24 15.53 -32.19
N VAL A 79 -8.99 15.08 -32.25
CA VAL A 79 -8.40 14.22 -31.22
C VAL A 79 -8.38 14.93 -29.87
N MET A 80 -7.96 16.20 -29.83
CA MET A 80 -7.96 16.99 -28.61
C MET A 80 -9.36 17.18 -28.02
N SER A 81 -10.38 17.39 -28.87
CA SER A 81 -11.77 17.47 -28.42
C SER A 81 -12.22 16.17 -27.76
N ARG A 82 -11.85 15.01 -28.32
CA ARG A 82 -12.10 13.70 -27.71
C ARG A 82 -11.36 13.53 -26.38
N THR A 83 -10.10 13.95 -26.30
CA THR A 83 -9.30 13.90 -25.06
C THR A 83 -9.94 14.74 -23.96
N LEU A 84 -10.30 15.98 -24.24
CA LEU A 84 -10.92 16.86 -23.25
C LEU A 84 -12.31 16.35 -22.82
N ALA A 85 -13.09 15.80 -23.75
CA ALA A 85 -14.38 15.18 -23.43
C ALA A 85 -14.21 13.96 -22.50
N ALA A 86 -13.20 13.12 -22.72
CA ALA A 86 -12.89 11.99 -21.86
C ALA A 86 -12.42 12.44 -20.46
N LEU A 87 -11.54 13.45 -20.40
CA LEU A 87 -11.10 14.05 -19.13
C LEU A 87 -12.27 14.62 -18.32
N ASN A 88 -13.22 15.29 -18.99
CA ASN A 88 -14.40 15.85 -18.32
C ASN A 88 -15.37 14.77 -17.81
N LYS A 89 -15.36 13.59 -18.43
CA LYS A 89 -16.15 12.42 -17.98
C LYS A 89 -15.42 11.57 -16.93
N TYR A 90 -14.22 11.97 -16.51
CA TYR A 90 -13.34 11.16 -15.64
C TYR A 90 -12.99 9.78 -16.23
N ASP A 91 -13.07 9.62 -17.55
CA ASP A 91 -12.68 8.40 -18.27
C ASP A 91 -11.18 8.46 -18.59
N THR A 92 -10.37 8.03 -17.63
CA THR A 92 -8.90 8.04 -17.71
C THR A 92 -8.37 7.14 -18.82
N GLU A 93 -9.03 6.02 -19.10
CA GLU A 93 -8.66 5.09 -20.18
C GLU A 93 -8.86 5.71 -21.58
N ALA A 94 -10.03 6.30 -21.84
CA ALA A 94 -10.30 6.96 -23.11
C ALA A 94 -9.44 8.22 -23.28
N ALA A 95 -9.22 8.98 -22.20
CA ALA A 95 -8.34 10.14 -22.21
C ALA A 95 -6.89 9.74 -22.56
N ARG A 96 -6.37 8.65 -21.97
CA ARG A 96 -5.00 8.16 -22.25
C ARG A 96 -4.82 7.77 -23.71
N LYS A 97 -5.78 7.04 -24.27
CA LYS A 97 -5.73 6.61 -25.68
C LYS A 97 -5.73 7.79 -26.65
N SER A 98 -6.69 8.71 -26.49
CA SER A 98 -6.80 9.88 -27.35
C SER A 98 -5.64 10.86 -27.16
N LEU A 99 -5.15 11.04 -25.94
CA LEU A 99 -3.98 11.88 -25.68
C LEU A 99 -2.70 11.32 -26.34
N ALA A 100 -2.52 10.00 -26.33
CA ALA A 100 -1.40 9.36 -27.01
C ALA A 100 -1.46 9.56 -28.54
N GLU A 101 -2.66 9.60 -29.11
CA GLU A 101 -2.87 9.96 -30.53
C GLU A 101 -2.53 11.44 -30.78
N ALA A 102 -3.01 12.35 -29.92
CA ALA A 102 -2.68 13.78 -30.03
C ALA A 102 -1.17 14.04 -29.91
N ALA A 103 -0.47 13.32 -29.03
CA ALA A 103 0.97 13.41 -28.86
C ALA A 103 1.75 12.88 -30.08
N ARG A 104 1.19 11.94 -30.85
CA ARG A 104 1.79 11.51 -32.13
C ARG A 104 1.64 12.57 -33.22
N LEU A 105 0.54 13.31 -33.21
CA LEU A 105 0.30 14.40 -34.16
C LEU A 105 1.15 15.62 -33.83
N ARG A 106 1.18 16.06 -32.56
CA ARG A 106 1.93 17.24 -32.12
C ARG A 106 2.53 17.04 -30.71
N PRO A 107 3.70 16.41 -30.60
CA PRO A 107 4.30 16.07 -29.30
C PRO A 107 4.73 17.30 -28.47
N ALA A 108 5.01 18.43 -29.12
CA ALA A 108 5.48 19.65 -28.46
C ALA A 108 4.35 20.64 -28.13
N ASP A 109 3.09 20.31 -28.44
CA ASP A 109 1.94 21.20 -28.23
C ASP A 109 1.65 21.40 -26.74
N ALA A 110 1.37 22.63 -26.35
CA ALA A 110 1.04 22.97 -24.97
C ALA A 110 -0.24 22.27 -24.49
N SER A 111 -1.26 22.16 -25.35
CA SER A 111 -2.54 21.54 -25.01
C SER A 111 -2.39 20.05 -24.71
N VAL A 112 -1.47 19.36 -25.40
CA VAL A 112 -1.13 17.95 -25.12
C VAL A 112 -0.44 17.83 -23.76
N ARG A 113 0.52 18.71 -23.46
CA ARG A 113 1.20 18.70 -22.16
C ARG A 113 0.23 18.95 -21.01
N ASP A 114 -0.63 19.96 -21.14
CA ASP A 114 -1.60 20.34 -20.10
C ASP A 114 -2.64 19.23 -19.89
N ALA A 115 -3.18 18.65 -20.97
CA ALA A 115 -4.07 17.50 -20.89
C ALA A 115 -3.39 16.29 -20.23
N GLY A 116 -2.11 16.06 -20.50
CA GLY A 116 -1.31 15.01 -19.86
C GLY A 116 -1.10 15.24 -18.36
N GLN A 117 -0.82 16.46 -17.94
CA GLN A 117 -0.72 16.79 -16.51
C GLN A 117 -2.06 16.59 -15.80
N ARG A 118 -3.17 17.01 -16.43
CA ARG A 118 -4.52 16.80 -15.89
C ARG A 118 -4.85 15.31 -15.77
N LEU A 119 -4.56 14.52 -16.81
CA LEU A 119 -4.75 13.07 -16.79
C LEU A 119 -3.96 12.42 -15.65
N ALA A 120 -2.67 12.73 -15.54
CA ALA A 120 -1.81 12.18 -14.49
C ALA A 120 -2.30 12.54 -13.08
N ALA A 121 -2.77 13.77 -12.87
CA ALA A 121 -3.37 14.17 -11.59
C ALA A 121 -4.65 13.40 -11.27
N MET A 122 -5.50 13.16 -12.28
CA MET A 122 -6.73 12.36 -12.12
C MET A 122 -6.44 10.90 -11.80
N GLU A 123 -5.51 10.28 -12.52
CA GLU A 123 -5.08 8.89 -12.27
C GLU A 123 -4.48 8.74 -10.87
N LYS A 124 -3.63 9.68 -10.45
CA LYS A 124 -3.07 9.75 -9.10
C LYS A 124 -4.19 9.83 -8.05
N ALA A 125 -5.16 10.73 -8.23
CA ALA A 125 -6.28 10.89 -7.30
C ALA A 125 -7.15 9.61 -7.21
N GLN A 126 -7.45 8.99 -8.36
CA GLN A 126 -8.20 7.74 -8.42
C GLN A 126 -7.47 6.60 -7.70
N GLN A 127 -6.16 6.47 -7.90
CA GLN A 127 -5.35 5.45 -7.24
C GLN A 127 -5.29 5.67 -5.72
N LEU A 128 -5.13 6.91 -5.27
CA LEU A 128 -5.15 7.25 -3.84
C LEU A 128 -6.52 6.96 -3.21
N SER A 129 -7.62 7.27 -3.90
CA SER A 129 -8.98 6.94 -3.44
C SER A 129 -9.17 5.43 -3.27
N GLN A 130 -8.74 4.62 -4.23
CA GLN A 130 -8.83 3.15 -4.14
C GLN A 130 -8.00 2.58 -2.98
N LEU A 131 -6.82 3.16 -2.73
CA LEU A 131 -5.99 2.79 -1.59
C LEU A 131 -6.64 3.20 -0.27
N GLN A 132 -7.28 4.36 -0.22
CA GLN A 132 -8.06 4.80 0.94
C GLN A 132 -9.19 3.80 1.26
N ASP A 133 -10.06 3.49 0.29
CA ASP A 133 -11.17 2.54 0.49
C ASP A 133 -10.68 1.15 0.93
N LYS A 134 -9.50 0.75 0.45
CA LYS A 134 -8.87 -0.51 0.85
C LYS A 134 -8.31 -0.44 2.28
N ALA A 135 -7.64 0.65 2.64
CA ALA A 135 -7.10 0.84 3.98
C ALA A 135 -8.21 0.89 5.04
N GLU A 136 -9.32 1.58 4.75
CA GLU A 136 -10.47 1.67 5.64
C GLU A 136 -11.10 0.31 5.90
N ARG A 137 -11.31 -0.50 4.85
CA ARG A 137 -11.82 -1.88 4.98
C ARG A 137 -10.88 -2.77 5.82
N LEU A 138 -9.58 -2.74 5.53
CA LEU A 138 -8.60 -3.53 6.29
C LEU A 138 -8.50 -3.06 7.75
N ALA A 139 -8.59 -1.75 8.01
CA ALA A 139 -8.61 -1.20 9.35
C ALA A 139 -9.87 -1.61 10.13
N ALA A 140 -11.04 -1.62 9.48
CA ALA A 140 -12.29 -2.11 10.08
C ALA A 140 -12.23 -3.61 10.40
N GLU A 141 -11.49 -4.40 9.61
CA GLU A 141 -11.19 -5.81 9.87
C GLU A 141 -10.04 -6.02 10.87
N GLU A 142 -9.45 -4.93 11.41
CA GLU A 142 -8.29 -4.95 12.30
C GLU A 142 -7.07 -5.69 11.72
N ARG A 143 -6.89 -5.64 10.40
CA ARG A 143 -5.76 -6.23 9.66
C ARG A 143 -4.59 -5.26 9.56
N TRP A 144 -4.08 -4.84 10.73
CA TRP A 144 -3.14 -3.73 10.87
C TRP A 144 -1.86 -3.86 10.04
N THR A 145 -1.30 -5.07 9.89
CA THR A 145 -0.12 -5.32 9.05
C THR A 145 -0.38 -4.96 7.59
N GLU A 146 -1.53 -5.36 7.04
CA GLU A 146 -1.88 -5.08 5.65
C GLU A 146 -2.29 -3.62 5.47
N THR A 147 -3.00 -3.05 6.44
CA THR A 147 -3.33 -1.62 6.47
C THR A 147 -2.06 -0.76 6.38
N LEU A 148 -1.01 -1.09 7.14
CA LEU A 148 0.29 -0.41 7.07
C LEU A 148 0.90 -0.45 5.65
N GLN A 149 0.85 -1.61 4.99
CA GLN A 149 1.34 -1.74 3.61
C GLN A 149 0.55 -0.87 2.63
N ILE A 150 -0.77 -0.72 2.83
CA ILE A 150 -1.60 0.15 1.99
C ILE A 150 -1.25 1.63 2.22
N TYR A 151 -1.04 2.05 3.46
CA TYR A 151 -0.58 3.40 3.74
C TYR A 151 0.79 3.71 3.14
N ASP A 152 1.74 2.77 3.22
CA ASP A 152 3.06 2.96 2.62
C ASP A 152 2.97 3.05 1.08
N LYS A 153 2.08 2.27 0.44
CA LYS A 153 1.79 2.41 -1.00
C LYS A 153 1.21 3.78 -1.35
N ALA A 154 0.30 4.30 -0.52
CA ALA A 154 -0.29 5.63 -0.74
C ALA A 154 0.76 6.74 -0.57
N LEU A 155 1.62 6.64 0.44
CA LEU A 155 2.71 7.59 0.68
C LEU A 155 3.83 7.54 -0.36
N ALA A 156 3.98 6.41 -1.06
CA ALA A 156 4.88 6.32 -2.22
C ALA A 156 4.34 7.09 -3.45
N ILE A 157 3.01 7.24 -3.57
CA ILE A 157 2.36 8.03 -4.62
C ILE A 157 2.33 9.52 -4.25
N ASP A 158 2.06 9.80 -2.97
CA ASP A 158 2.05 11.15 -2.43
C ASP A 158 2.54 11.15 -0.97
N PRO A 159 3.79 11.58 -0.71
CA PRO A 159 4.35 11.64 0.63
C PRO A 159 3.57 12.53 1.61
N HIS A 160 2.74 13.44 1.11
CA HIS A 160 1.94 14.39 1.89
C HIS A 160 0.45 14.04 1.91
N PHE A 161 0.07 12.82 1.53
CA PHE A 161 -1.31 12.36 1.63
C PHE A 161 -1.71 12.19 3.10
N GLY A 162 -2.35 13.23 3.66
CA GLY A 162 -2.63 13.33 5.09
C GLY A 162 -3.44 12.17 5.68
N PHE A 163 -4.33 11.57 4.89
CA PHE A 163 -5.05 10.34 5.27
C PHE A 163 -4.08 9.21 5.60
N ALA A 164 -3.12 8.93 4.72
CA ALA A 164 -2.15 7.87 4.94
C ALA A 164 -1.10 8.22 5.99
N GLU A 165 -0.68 9.48 6.10
CA GLU A 165 0.29 9.90 7.11
C GLU A 165 -0.27 9.71 8.54
N THR A 166 -1.51 10.17 8.75
CA THR A 166 -2.20 10.06 10.05
C THR A 166 -2.59 8.61 10.32
N GLY A 167 -3.21 7.95 9.35
CA GLY A 167 -3.65 6.57 9.45
C GLY A 167 -2.51 5.60 9.75
N ARG A 168 -1.33 5.80 9.14
CA ARG A 168 -0.14 4.95 9.40
C ARG A 168 0.34 5.03 10.84
N LYS A 169 0.31 6.21 11.46
CA LYS A 169 0.71 6.38 12.87
C LYS A 169 -0.21 5.56 13.78
N ILE A 170 -1.53 5.65 13.56
CA ILE A 170 -2.54 4.91 14.31
C ILE A 170 -2.38 3.39 14.08
N ALA A 171 -2.33 2.96 12.82
CA ALA A 171 -2.18 1.55 12.47
C ALA A 171 -0.89 0.94 13.02
N ARG A 172 0.21 1.71 13.10
CA ARG A 172 1.47 1.25 13.72
C ARG A 172 1.31 1.03 15.21
N GLN A 173 0.65 1.95 15.91
CA GLN A 173 0.37 1.78 17.34
C GLN A 173 -0.51 0.55 17.59
N ARG A 174 -1.53 0.33 16.76
CA ARG A 174 -2.39 -0.86 16.84
C ARG A 174 -1.66 -2.16 16.53
N PHE A 175 -0.80 -2.17 15.50
CA PHE A 175 0.03 -3.31 15.17
C PHE A 175 0.98 -3.70 16.31
N GLU A 176 1.67 -2.73 16.91
CA GLU A 176 2.59 -3.01 18.02
C GLU A 176 1.84 -3.50 19.26
N LEU A 177 0.67 -2.93 19.55
CA LEU A 177 -0.19 -3.40 20.64
C LEU A 177 -0.69 -4.83 20.41
N ASP A 178 -1.20 -5.14 19.22
CA ASP A 178 -1.66 -6.49 18.85
C ASP A 178 -0.52 -7.51 19.03
N ARG A 179 0.70 -7.18 18.60
CA ARG A 179 1.88 -8.02 18.79
C ARG A 179 2.20 -8.25 20.26
N GLN A 180 2.28 -7.18 21.07
CA GLN A 180 2.57 -7.27 22.50
C GLN A 180 1.55 -8.17 23.23
N VAL A 181 0.27 -7.99 22.93
CA VAL A 181 -0.80 -8.77 23.56
C VAL A 181 -0.72 -10.24 23.13
N GLN A 182 -0.47 -10.50 21.84
CA GLN A 182 -0.32 -11.86 21.35
C GLN A 182 0.88 -12.58 21.99
N GLU A 183 2.00 -11.88 22.22
CA GLU A 183 3.16 -12.43 22.92
C GLU A 183 2.81 -12.86 24.35
N ILE A 184 2.05 -12.05 25.09
CA ILE A 184 1.59 -12.36 26.45
C ILE A 184 0.61 -13.54 26.44
N ILE A 185 -0.42 -13.48 25.60
CA ILE A 185 -1.47 -14.53 25.50
C ILE A 185 -0.87 -15.87 25.07
N SER A 186 0.19 -15.87 24.25
CA SER A 186 0.86 -17.10 23.81
C SER A 186 1.69 -17.78 24.90
N ARG A 187 2.01 -17.09 26.01
CA ARG A 187 2.84 -17.60 27.11
C ARG A 187 2.25 -17.26 28.49
N PRO A 188 1.04 -17.76 28.79
CA PRO A 188 0.33 -17.39 30.02
C PRO A 188 1.08 -17.82 31.30
N ASP A 189 1.91 -18.87 31.23
CA ASP A 189 2.73 -19.34 32.37
C ASP A 189 3.71 -18.28 32.88
N ARG A 190 4.12 -17.30 32.04
CA ARG A 190 5.03 -16.22 32.47
C ARG A 190 4.38 -15.24 33.43
N LEU A 191 3.04 -15.16 33.47
CA LEU A 191 2.28 -14.30 34.38
C LEU A 191 2.49 -14.68 35.86
N GLN A 192 3.13 -15.82 36.14
CA GLN A 192 3.53 -16.24 37.49
C GLN A 192 4.73 -15.44 38.03
N GLU A 193 5.48 -14.78 37.15
CA GLU A 193 6.61 -13.93 37.51
C GLU A 193 6.16 -12.48 37.68
N SER A 194 6.69 -11.77 38.67
CA SER A 194 6.27 -10.39 38.99
C SER A 194 6.48 -9.40 37.84
N GLY A 195 7.58 -9.54 37.09
CA GLY A 195 7.88 -8.67 35.94
C GLY A 195 6.86 -8.81 34.79
N PRO A 196 6.73 -10.00 34.17
CA PRO A 196 5.72 -10.24 33.14
C PRO A 196 4.27 -9.97 33.59
N MET A 197 3.96 -10.20 34.87
CA MET A 197 2.65 -9.85 35.43
C MET A 197 2.39 -8.34 35.38
N GLN A 198 3.35 -7.53 35.85
CA GLN A 198 3.25 -6.07 35.80
C GLN A 198 3.17 -5.56 34.35
N GLU A 199 3.94 -6.14 33.44
CA GLU A 199 3.89 -5.82 32.01
C GLU A 199 2.50 -6.09 31.42
N ALA A 200 1.90 -7.23 31.76
CA ALA A 200 0.57 -7.59 31.32
C ALA A 200 -0.52 -6.64 31.87
N GLU A 201 -0.43 -6.26 33.15
CA GLU A 201 -1.35 -5.29 33.77
C GLU A 201 -1.25 -3.89 33.12
N MET A 202 -0.03 -3.40 32.89
CA MET A 202 0.19 -2.12 32.18
C MET A 202 -0.33 -2.17 30.75
N THR A 203 -0.11 -3.29 30.06
CA THR A 203 -0.62 -3.50 28.69
C THR A 203 -2.15 -3.50 28.69
N LEU A 204 -2.78 -4.22 29.60
CA LEU A 204 -4.25 -4.25 29.74
C LEU A 204 -4.81 -2.85 30.01
N ALA A 205 -4.21 -2.08 30.92
CA ALA A 205 -4.64 -0.72 31.22
C ALA A 205 -4.54 0.19 29.98
N ARG A 206 -3.47 0.06 29.20
CA ARG A 206 -3.31 0.79 27.93
C ARG A 206 -4.38 0.40 26.91
N LEU A 207 -4.69 -0.88 26.78
CA LEU A 207 -5.75 -1.34 25.87
C LEU A 207 -7.13 -0.81 26.28
N GLN A 208 -7.45 -0.83 27.57
CA GLN A 208 -8.72 -0.34 28.11
C GLN A 208 -8.90 1.18 27.97
N SER A 209 -7.81 1.94 27.80
CA SER A 209 -7.87 3.38 27.52
C SER A 209 -8.26 3.74 26.09
N ILE A 210 -8.34 2.75 25.19
CA ILE A 210 -8.73 2.95 23.81
C ILE A 210 -10.27 3.02 23.73
N GLU A 211 -10.79 4.18 23.33
CA GLU A 211 -12.24 4.44 23.28
C GLU A 211 -13.02 3.49 22.37
N ASP A 212 -12.47 3.21 21.17
CA ASP A 212 -13.06 2.28 20.22
C ASP A 212 -12.04 1.16 19.89
N PRO A 213 -12.01 0.08 20.69
CA PRO A 213 -11.02 -0.97 20.50
C PRO A 213 -11.26 -1.76 19.22
N GLY A 214 -12.50 -1.90 18.75
CA GLY A 214 -12.87 -2.86 17.72
C GLY A 214 -13.05 -4.29 18.27
N PRO A 215 -13.73 -5.19 17.54
CA PRO A 215 -14.10 -6.53 18.01
C PRO A 215 -12.91 -7.45 18.35
N ARG A 216 -11.84 -7.43 17.54
CA ARG A 216 -10.66 -8.27 17.75
C ARG A 216 -9.86 -7.77 18.95
N LEU A 217 -9.60 -6.46 19.05
CA LEU A 217 -8.94 -5.93 20.24
C LEU A 217 -9.78 -6.14 21.51
N GLN A 218 -11.10 -5.99 21.43
CA GLN A 218 -11.98 -6.29 22.57
C GLN A 218 -11.88 -7.75 23.02
N THR A 219 -11.76 -8.68 22.07
CA THR A 219 -11.52 -10.10 22.37
C THR A 219 -10.19 -10.30 23.09
N GLN A 220 -9.13 -9.61 22.64
CA GLN A 220 -7.82 -9.64 23.27
C GLN A 220 -7.83 -9.04 24.68
N ILE A 221 -8.54 -7.93 24.90
CA ILE A 221 -8.74 -7.32 26.22
C ILE A 221 -9.39 -8.32 27.17
N ASN A 222 -10.47 -8.98 26.73
CA ASN A 222 -11.20 -9.94 27.54
C ASN A 222 -10.33 -11.14 27.91
N GLU A 223 -9.59 -11.70 26.95
CA GLU A 223 -8.71 -12.83 27.20
C GLU A 223 -7.54 -12.48 28.12
N LEU A 224 -6.88 -11.34 27.89
CA LEU A 224 -5.79 -10.88 28.73
C LEU A 224 -6.28 -10.62 30.18
N SER A 225 -7.42 -9.96 30.33
CA SER A 225 -8.07 -9.74 31.64
C SER A 225 -8.36 -11.05 32.36
N ARG A 226 -8.87 -12.06 31.64
CA ARG A 226 -9.13 -13.40 32.19
C ARG A 226 -7.84 -14.08 32.64
N LEU A 227 -6.77 -14.02 31.84
CA LEU A 227 -5.48 -14.62 32.16
C LEU A 227 -4.86 -13.97 33.40
N ILE A 228 -4.84 -12.63 33.46
CA ILE A 228 -4.37 -11.86 34.62
C ILE A 228 -5.20 -12.22 35.87
N SER A 229 -6.53 -12.18 35.78
CA SER A 229 -7.40 -12.54 36.92
C SER A 229 -7.17 -13.98 37.40
N THR A 230 -6.87 -14.90 36.48
CA THR A 230 -6.60 -16.31 36.81
C THR A 230 -5.23 -16.45 37.49
N ALA A 231 -4.20 -15.74 37.01
CA ALA A 231 -2.87 -15.74 37.59
C ALA A 231 -2.78 -15.04 38.96
N SER A 232 -3.64 -14.05 39.21
CA SER A 232 -3.66 -13.32 40.50
C SER A 232 -4.44 -14.02 41.61
N LYS A 233 -5.14 -15.12 41.33
CA LYS A 233 -5.94 -15.84 42.34
C LYS A 233 -5.09 -16.86 43.09
N PRO A 234 -4.84 -16.67 44.39
CA PRO A 234 -4.11 -17.65 45.18
C PRO A 234 -4.84 -19.00 45.24
N ALA A 235 -4.08 -20.08 45.19
CA ALA A 235 -4.55 -21.45 45.41
C ALA A 235 -4.06 -21.97 46.77
N GLU A 236 -4.91 -22.75 47.44
CA GLU A 236 -4.57 -23.39 48.71
C GLU A 236 -3.66 -24.60 48.47
N VAL A 237 -2.51 -24.62 49.16
CA VAL A 237 -1.56 -25.71 49.17
C VAL A 237 -1.44 -26.26 50.59
N ILE A 238 -1.63 -27.57 50.73
CA ILE A 238 -1.50 -28.30 51.98
C ILE A 238 -0.11 -28.93 52.01
N LEU A 239 0.75 -28.46 52.90
CA LEU A 239 2.07 -29.03 53.16
C LEU A 239 1.96 -30.04 54.29
N ARG A 240 2.57 -31.22 54.12
CA ARG A 240 2.71 -32.24 55.17
C ARG A 240 4.18 -32.53 55.45
N SER A 241 4.52 -32.63 56.74
CA SER A 241 5.86 -32.92 57.24
C SER A 241 5.77 -33.73 58.54
N ASP A 242 6.88 -33.91 59.24
CA ASP A 242 7.06 -34.77 60.42
C ASP A 242 7.26 -33.99 61.73
N ASN A 243 7.11 -32.66 61.70
CA ASN A 243 7.42 -31.74 62.80
C ASN A 243 8.90 -31.68 63.22
N GLU A 244 9.81 -32.35 62.51
CA GLU A 244 11.26 -32.34 62.76
C GLU A 244 12.03 -31.67 61.61
N THR A 245 11.55 -31.88 60.37
CA THR A 245 12.06 -31.28 59.14
C THR A 245 11.66 -29.81 59.06
N SER A 246 12.64 -28.91 58.97
CA SER A 246 12.43 -27.48 58.76
C SER A 246 12.22 -27.21 57.27
N VAL A 247 11.09 -26.61 56.90
CA VAL A 247 10.69 -26.42 55.50
C VAL A 247 10.82 -24.96 55.07
N VAL A 248 11.37 -24.75 53.88
CA VAL A 248 11.47 -23.45 53.21
C VAL A 248 10.87 -23.56 51.80
N ILE A 249 10.10 -22.55 51.40
CA ILE A 249 9.64 -22.41 50.02
C ILE A 249 10.38 -21.24 49.39
N TYR A 250 11.16 -21.51 48.34
CA TYR A 250 11.87 -20.45 47.62
C TYR A 250 10.90 -19.42 47.05
N ARG A 251 11.29 -18.13 47.14
CA ARG A 251 10.50 -16.93 46.77
C ARG A 251 9.29 -16.63 47.66
N VAL A 252 8.99 -17.47 48.65
CA VAL A 252 7.91 -17.23 49.63
C VAL A 252 8.50 -16.98 51.01
N GLY A 253 9.40 -17.86 51.46
CA GLY A 253 10.09 -17.73 52.74
C GLY A 253 10.12 -19.03 53.56
N THR A 254 10.59 -18.91 54.80
CA THR A 254 10.68 -20.02 55.75
C THR A 254 9.31 -20.35 56.33
N ILE A 255 8.92 -21.62 56.25
CA ILE A 255 7.64 -22.11 56.78
C ILE A 255 7.80 -22.67 58.20
N GLY A 256 8.97 -23.27 58.48
CA GLY A 256 9.32 -23.87 59.77
C GLY A 256 9.02 -25.36 59.86
N GLN A 257 8.91 -25.87 61.09
CA GLN A 257 8.52 -27.26 61.40
C GLN A 257 7.01 -27.34 61.64
N PHE A 258 6.38 -28.41 61.13
CA PHE A 258 4.95 -28.67 61.27
C PHE A 258 4.60 -30.12 60.91
N LEU A 259 3.39 -30.58 61.28
CA LEU A 259 2.81 -31.82 60.75
C LEU A 259 1.98 -31.55 59.49
N GLU A 260 1.07 -30.57 59.56
CA GLU A 260 0.29 -30.09 58.42
C GLU A 260 0.22 -28.56 58.47
N LYS A 261 0.38 -27.91 57.32
CA LYS A 261 0.25 -26.46 57.21
C LYS A 261 -0.36 -26.07 55.87
N LYS A 262 -1.39 -25.24 55.94
CA LYS A 262 -2.02 -24.64 54.76
C LYS A 262 -1.29 -23.35 54.39
N VAL A 263 -0.92 -23.22 53.12
CA VAL A 263 -0.26 -22.05 52.57
C VAL A 263 -1.01 -21.62 51.32
N SER A 264 -1.26 -20.32 51.20
CA SER A 264 -1.87 -19.73 50.01
C SER A 264 -0.76 -19.29 49.07
N LEU A 265 -0.68 -19.91 47.88
CA LEU A 265 0.34 -19.62 46.89
C LEU A 265 -0.31 -19.17 45.58
N LEU A 266 0.28 -18.20 44.90
CA LEU A 266 -0.14 -17.86 43.55
C LEU A 266 0.15 -19.04 42.60
N PRO A 267 -0.58 -19.18 41.49
CA PRO A 267 -0.20 -20.07 40.39
C PRO A 267 1.28 -19.83 40.04
N GLY A 268 2.06 -20.90 39.98
CA GLY A 268 3.50 -20.78 40.10
C GLY A 268 4.23 -22.11 40.13
N THR A 269 5.48 -22.12 39.68
CA THR A 269 6.41 -23.22 39.99
C THR A 269 7.28 -22.84 41.17
N TYR A 270 7.13 -23.57 42.27
CA TYR A 270 7.85 -23.38 43.52
C TYR A 270 8.84 -24.52 43.76
N THR A 271 9.91 -24.21 44.46
CA THR A 271 10.84 -25.22 44.99
C THR A 271 10.70 -25.24 46.50
N VAL A 272 10.30 -26.39 47.02
CA VAL A 272 10.16 -26.66 48.46
C VAL A 272 11.38 -27.45 48.89
N VAL A 273 12.07 -26.99 49.93
CA VAL A 273 13.21 -27.67 50.52
C VAL A 273 12.92 -27.98 51.99
N GLY A 274 13.12 -29.24 52.36
CA GLY A 274 13.16 -29.68 53.74
C GLY A 274 14.60 -29.92 54.17
N SER A 275 14.96 -29.43 55.35
CA SER A 275 16.27 -29.60 55.96
C SER A 275 16.15 -30.06 57.40
N ARG A 276 16.98 -31.05 57.78
CA ARG A 276 17.03 -31.60 59.13
C ARG A 276 18.47 -31.96 59.50
N PRO A 277 19.02 -31.50 60.64
CA PRO A 277 20.36 -31.88 61.07
C PRO A 277 20.53 -33.41 61.17
N GLY A 278 21.61 -33.93 60.59
CA GLY A 278 21.90 -35.38 60.56
C GLY A 278 21.19 -36.16 59.45
N PHE A 279 20.41 -35.49 58.60
CA PHE A 279 19.70 -36.08 57.46
C PHE A 279 19.99 -35.32 56.18
N ARG A 280 19.84 -36.01 55.04
CA ARG A 280 19.99 -35.43 53.72
C ARG A 280 18.79 -34.54 53.39
N ASP A 281 19.06 -33.33 52.89
CA ASP A 281 18.02 -32.39 52.45
C ASP A 281 17.16 -32.98 51.32
N VAL A 282 15.85 -32.73 51.38
CA VAL A 282 14.90 -33.11 50.33
C VAL A 282 14.44 -31.86 49.59
N ARG A 283 14.45 -31.92 48.25
CA ARG A 283 13.96 -30.86 47.37
C ARG A 283 12.84 -31.39 46.48
N LYS A 284 11.69 -30.73 46.48
CA LYS A 284 10.56 -31.04 45.58
C LYS A 284 10.11 -29.81 44.81
N THR A 285 9.78 -30.02 43.55
CA THR A 285 9.18 -28.99 42.69
C THR A 285 7.66 -29.08 42.79
N LEU A 286 7.01 -27.98 43.17
CA LEU A 286 5.57 -27.85 43.28
C LEU A 286 5.06 -26.95 42.15
N LYS A 287 4.23 -27.49 41.26
CA LYS A 287 3.50 -26.70 40.27
C LYS A 287 2.11 -26.38 40.81
N VAL A 288 1.90 -25.13 41.18
CA VAL A 288 0.60 -24.58 41.59
C VAL A 288 -0.11 -24.11 40.34
N GLN A 289 -1.26 -24.72 40.05
CA GLN A 289 -2.14 -24.28 38.97
C GLN A 289 -3.27 -23.43 39.54
N ALA A 290 -3.81 -22.53 38.73
CA ALA A 290 -4.99 -21.78 39.10
C ALA A 290 -6.21 -22.73 39.21
N GLY A 291 -6.93 -22.66 40.34
CA GLY A 291 -8.12 -23.48 40.58
C GLY A 291 -8.43 -23.70 42.06
N ASN A 292 -9.57 -24.32 42.32
CA ASN A 292 -10.09 -24.55 43.68
C ASN A 292 -9.67 -25.89 44.29
N ASN A 293 -8.86 -26.69 43.61
CA ASN A 293 -8.46 -27.99 44.12
C ASN A 293 -7.22 -27.84 45.01
N PRO A 294 -7.30 -28.19 46.30
CA PRO A 294 -6.17 -28.09 47.20
C PRO A 294 -5.06 -29.05 46.76
N ILE A 295 -3.87 -28.50 46.52
CA ILE A 295 -2.69 -29.29 46.15
C ILE A 295 -2.01 -29.74 47.43
N THR A 296 -1.81 -31.04 47.61
CA THR A 296 -1.13 -31.58 48.79
C THR A 296 0.27 -32.06 48.42
N ILE A 297 1.27 -31.67 49.21
CA ILE A 297 2.66 -32.13 49.04
C ILE A 297 3.26 -32.55 50.38
N ASP A 298 3.94 -33.68 50.37
CA ASP A 298 4.68 -34.22 51.51
C ASP A 298 6.17 -33.86 51.38
N ILE A 299 6.79 -33.33 52.43
CA ILE A 299 8.20 -32.93 52.46
C ILE A 299 8.84 -33.30 53.81
N ARG A 300 9.61 -34.39 53.83
CA ARG A 300 10.25 -34.96 55.03
C ARG A 300 11.66 -35.45 54.69
N CYS A 301 12.60 -35.27 55.61
CA CYS A 301 13.96 -35.81 55.46
C CYS A 301 14.00 -37.23 56.04
N GLU A 302 14.10 -38.25 55.18
CA GLU A 302 14.02 -39.67 55.59
C GLU A 302 15.39 -40.38 55.56
N GLU A 303 16.38 -39.85 54.83
CA GLU A 303 17.72 -40.45 54.69
C GLU A 303 18.74 -39.83 55.68
N PRO A 304 19.32 -40.59 56.62
CA PRO A 304 20.40 -40.10 57.49
C PRO A 304 21.74 -39.93 56.74
N ILE A 305 22.60 -39.03 57.23
CA ILE A 305 23.96 -38.77 56.68
C ILE A 305 25.01 -39.64 57.38
#